data_AF-A0A941XR93-F1
#
_entry.id   AF-A0A941XR93-F1
#
_cell.length_a   1.000
_cell.length_b   1.000
_cell.length_c   1.000
_cell.angle_alpha   90.00
_cell.angle_beta   90.00
_cell.angle_gamma   90.00
#
_symmetry.space_group_name_H-M   'P 1'
#
loop_
_entity.id
_entity.type
_entity.pdbx_description
1 polymer ?
#
loop_
_entity_poly.entity_id
_entity_poly.type
_entity_poly.pdbx_seq_one_letter_code
_entity_poly.pdbx_strand_id
1 'polypeptide(L)'
;PVWKTFFKVTLPLSLDGAVSGMTMVFLPAATGFAISAIIGDGKVNMIGNIIENMFKTANNYNLGSLLSIFVSVIIIFVLLVLGKTKKEDGIL
;
A
#
# COMPACT_ATOMS: atom_id res chain seq x y z
N PRO A 1 -29.65 7.31 -32.81
CA PRO A 1 -29.93 6.78 -31.46
C PRO A 1 -28.75 7.00 -30.50
N VAL A 2 -28.97 7.82 -29.47
CA VAL A 2 -27.95 8.28 -28.50
C VAL A 2 -27.25 7.11 -27.80
N TRP A 3 -27.98 6.00 -27.59
CA TRP A 3 -27.44 4.77 -26.99
C TRP A 3 -26.31 4.13 -27.80
N LYS A 4 -26.33 4.21 -29.13
CA LYS A 4 -25.28 3.65 -29.99
C LYS A 4 -24.00 4.48 -29.94
N THR A 5 -24.12 5.79 -29.72
CA THR A 5 -22.98 6.72 -29.62
C THR A 5 -22.25 6.55 -28.28
N PHE A 6 -22.98 6.34 -27.18
CA PHE A 6 -22.39 6.15 -25.85
C PHE A 6 -21.45 4.93 -25.78
N PHE A 7 -21.91 3.76 -26.24
CA PHE A 7 -21.10 2.54 -26.20
C PHE A 7 -19.97 2.49 -27.23
N LYS A 8 -20.09 3.23 -28.35
CA LYS A 8 -19.13 3.18 -29.45
C LYS A 8 -18.08 4.30 -29.44
N VAL A 9 -18.36 5.40 -28.74
CA VAL A 9 -17.48 6.58 -28.70
C VAL A 9 -17.11 6.95 -27.27
N THR A 10 -18.10 7.13 -26.37
CA THR A 10 -17.83 7.56 -24.98
C THR A 10 -17.13 6.47 -24.18
N LEU A 11 -17.61 5.23 -24.26
CA LEU A 11 -17.07 4.11 -23.49
C LEU A 11 -15.60 3.76 -23.82
N PRO A 12 -15.16 3.67 -25.09
CA PRO A 12 -13.74 3.43 -25.40
C PRO A 12 -12.84 4.63 -25.07
N LEU A 13 -13.30 5.88 -25.23
CA LEU A 13 -12.49 7.04 -24.82
C LEU A 13 -12.39 7.20 -23.29
N SER A 14 -13.44 6.85 -22.55
CA SER A 14 -13.41 6.89 -21.08
C SER A 14 -12.70 5.70 -20.45
N LEU A 15 -12.49 4.60 -21.19
CA LEU A 15 -11.77 3.41 -20.73
C LEU A 15 -10.31 3.72 -20.40
N ASP A 16 -9.60 4.47 -21.25
CA ASP A 16 -8.19 4.85 -20.97
C ASP A 16 -8.09 5.74 -19.71
N GLY A 17 -9.07 6.61 -19.48
CA GLY A 17 -9.19 7.40 -18.25
C GLY A 17 -9.62 6.59 -17.02
N ALA A 18 -10.42 5.54 -17.21
CA ALA A 18 -10.84 4.66 -16.13
C ALA A 18 -9.69 3.77 -15.65
N VAL A 19 -8.81 3.33 -16.56
CA VAL A 19 -7.61 2.54 -16.22
C VAL A 19 -6.61 3.39 -15.42
N SER A 20 -6.36 4.64 -15.83
CA SER A 20 -5.49 5.55 -15.06
C SER A 20 -6.12 5.98 -13.72
N GLY A 21 -7.44 6.17 -13.68
CA GLY A 21 -8.16 6.40 -12.43
C GLY A 21 -8.08 5.21 -11.48
N MET A 22 -8.15 3.97 -12.00
CA MET A 22 -7.99 2.76 -11.20
C MET A 22 -6.60 2.67 -10.57
N THR A 23 -5.52 2.93 -11.32
CA THR A 23 -4.16 2.90 -10.77
C THR A 23 -3.91 4.02 -9.75
N MET A 24 -4.51 5.20 -9.97
CA MET A 24 -4.45 6.34 -9.05
C MET A 24 -5.10 6.07 -7.68
N VAL A 25 -6.14 5.22 -7.62
CA VAL A 25 -6.80 4.81 -6.36
C VAL A 25 -6.16 3.55 -5.75
N PHE A 26 -5.55 2.71 -6.58
CA PHE A 26 -4.90 1.49 -6.11
C PHE A 26 -3.63 1.77 -5.29
N LEU A 27 -2.87 2.80 -5.67
CA LEU A 27 -1.62 3.16 -4.98
C LEU A 27 -1.86 3.60 -3.51
N PRO A 28 -2.81 4.52 -3.22
CA PRO A 28 -3.15 4.90 -1.85
C PRO A 28 -3.85 3.78 -1.06
N ALA A 29 -4.61 2.91 -1.73
CA ALA A 29 -5.26 1.76 -1.06
C ALA A 29 -4.22 0.73 -0.58
N ALA A 30 -3.18 0.47 -1.37
CA ALA A 30 -2.08 -0.42 -0.99
C ALA A 30 -1.25 0.13 0.20
N THR A 31 -1.17 1.45 0.35
CA THR A 31 -0.47 2.13 1.45
C THR A 31 -1.39 2.50 2.63
N GLY A 32 -2.66 2.08 2.59
CA GLY A 32 -3.70 2.39 3.56
C GLY A 32 -3.44 1.94 5.01
N PHE A 33 -2.32 1.26 5.28
CA PHE A 33 -1.87 0.96 6.64
C PHE A 33 -1.75 2.25 7.49
N ALA A 34 -1.41 3.39 6.88
CA ALA A 34 -1.36 4.68 7.55
C ALA A 34 -2.74 5.17 8.03
N ILE A 35 -3.80 4.90 7.24
CA ILE A 35 -5.18 5.29 7.59
C ILE A 35 -5.68 4.42 8.74
N SER A 36 -5.40 3.11 8.70
CA SER A 36 -5.79 2.19 9.76
C SER A 36 -5.09 2.47 11.10
N ALA A 37 -3.91 3.10 11.10
CA ALA A 37 -3.22 3.52 12.32
C ALA A 37 -3.92 4.70 13.01
N ILE A 38 -4.48 5.63 12.23
CA ILE A 38 -5.18 6.82 12.73
C ILE A 38 -6.59 6.46 13.24
N ILE A 39 -7.31 5.59 12.52
CA ILE A 39 -8.68 5.16 12.91
C ILE A 39 -8.66 4.15 14.07
N GLY A 40 -7.55 3.43 14.25
CA GLY A 40 -7.46 2.33 15.21
C GLY A 40 -7.42 2.73 16.68
N ASP A 41 -7.13 4.00 17.01
CA ASP A 41 -7.07 4.55 18.39
C ASP A 41 -6.46 3.57 19.42
N GLY A 42 -5.33 2.93 19.04
CA GLY A 42 -4.63 1.96 19.89
C GLY A 42 -5.27 0.57 20.05
N LYS A 43 -6.41 0.27 19.43
CA LYS A 43 -7.09 -1.05 19.48
C LYS A 43 -6.75 -1.98 18.31
N VAL A 44 -6.13 -1.46 17.25
CA VAL A 44 -5.59 -2.28 16.17
C VAL A 44 -4.09 -2.39 16.38
N ASN A 45 -3.64 -3.48 17.01
CA ASN A 45 -2.23 -3.74 17.20
C ASN A 45 -1.56 -4.06 15.85
N MET A 46 -1.08 -3.01 15.20
CA MET A 46 -0.24 -3.14 14.03
C MET A 46 1.14 -3.65 14.41
N ILE A 47 1.81 -4.28 13.45
CA ILE A 47 3.14 -4.84 13.66
C ILE A 47 4.14 -3.80 14.18
N GLY A 48 4.00 -2.54 13.76
CA GLY A 48 4.81 -1.42 14.24
C GLY A 48 4.57 -1.07 15.73
N ASN A 49 3.31 -1.08 16.18
CA ASN A 49 2.97 -0.82 17.59
C ASN A 49 3.45 -1.98 18.49
N ILE A 50 3.43 -3.22 17.98
CA ILE A 50 3.96 -4.38 18.70
C ILE A 50 5.48 -4.24 18.89
N ILE A 51 6.22 -3.85 17.84
CA ILE A 51 7.66 -3.62 17.92
C ILE A 51 7.97 -2.51 18.94
N GLU A 52 7.28 -1.38 18.87
CA GLU A 52 7.49 -0.26 19.80
C GLU A 52 7.22 -0.66 21.27
N ASN A 53 6.16 -1.42 21.52
CA ASN A 53 5.85 -1.93 22.86
C ASN A 53 6.92 -2.92 23.37
N MET A 54 7.53 -3.72 22.50
CA MET A 54 8.64 -4.60 22.86
C MET A 54 9.92 -3.82 23.24
N PHE A 55 10.15 -2.65 22.62
CA PHE A 55 11.27 -1.77 22.96
C PHE A 55 11.01 -0.93 24.23
N LYS A 56 9.79 -0.42 24.43
CA LYS A 56 9.46 0.52 25.53
C LYS A 56 8.94 -0.15 26.79
N THR A 57 8.01 -1.10 26.66
CA THR A 57 7.29 -1.69 27.81
C THR A 57 8.00 -2.93 28.35
N ALA A 58 8.59 -3.76 27.49
CA ALA A 58 9.22 -5.01 27.91
C ALA A 58 10.71 -4.89 28.27
N ASN A 59 11.38 -3.76 27.99
CA ASN A 59 12.85 -3.57 28.13
C ASN A 59 13.70 -4.68 27.45
N ASN A 60 13.09 -5.47 26.58
CA ASN A 60 13.71 -6.61 25.92
C ASN A 60 14.21 -6.19 24.55
N TYR A 61 15.29 -5.39 24.56
CA TYR A 61 15.93 -4.86 23.35
C TYR A 61 16.32 -5.94 22.34
N ASN A 62 16.61 -7.16 22.80
CA ASN A 62 17.00 -8.29 21.97
C ASN A 62 15.82 -8.88 21.16
N LEU A 63 14.63 -8.98 21.77
CA LEU A 63 13.44 -9.45 21.05
C LEU A 63 12.88 -8.37 20.13
N GLY A 64 12.92 -7.10 20.58
CA GLY A 64 12.54 -5.96 19.76
C GLY A 64 13.41 -5.83 18.51
N SER A 65 14.73 -5.96 18.64
CA SER A 65 15.65 -5.86 17.51
C SER A 65 15.48 -6.99 16.50
N LEU A 66 15.29 -8.23 16.96
CA LEU A 66 15.00 -9.38 16.09
C LEU A 66 13.73 -9.14 15.26
N LEU A 67 12.65 -8.70 15.90
CA LEU A 67 11.38 -8.42 15.22
C LEU A 67 11.50 -7.27 14.22
N SER A 68 12.20 -6.19 14.58
CA SER A 68 12.47 -5.08 13.64
C SER A 68 13.23 -5.54 12.42
N ILE A 69 14.33 -6.28 12.59
CA ILE A 69 15.16 -6.77 11.48
C ILE A 69 14.35 -7.71 10.59
N PHE A 70 13.58 -8.63 11.19
CA PHE A 70 12.76 -9.58 10.45
C PHE A 70 11.72 -8.86 9.56
N VAL A 71 11.00 -7.88 10.12
CA VAL A 71 10.01 -7.09 9.38
C VAL A 71 10.69 -6.20 8.33
N SER A 72 11.84 -5.60 8.62
CA SER A 72 12.61 -4.83 7.64
C SER A 72 13.04 -5.68 6.43
N VAL A 73 13.48 -6.91 6.64
CA VAL A 73 13.86 -7.83 5.55
C VAL A 73 12.66 -8.17 4.68
N ILE A 74 11.49 -8.43 5.28
CA ILE A 74 10.24 -8.69 4.53
C ILE A 74 9.85 -7.47 3.69
N ILE A 75 9.91 -6.26 4.25
CA ILE A 75 9.59 -5.03 3.52
C ILE A 75 10.56 -4.82 2.36
N ILE A 76 11.86 -4.98 2.57
CA ILE A 76 12.86 -4.87 1.50
C ILE A 76 12.59 -5.91 0.40
N PHE A 77 12.27 -7.15 0.78
CA PHE A 77 11.93 -8.19 -0.18
C PHE A 77 10.71 -7.82 -1.02
N VAL A 78 9.63 -7.35 -0.38
CA VAL A 78 8.42 -6.89 -1.08
C VAL A 78 8.72 -5.69 -1.97
N LEU A 79 9.50 -4.71 -1.51
CA LEU A 79 9.91 -3.56 -2.32
C LEU A 79 10.78 -3.96 -3.52
N LEU A 80 11.64 -4.97 -3.40
CA LEU A 80 12.42 -5.50 -4.52
C LEU A 80 11.55 -6.23 -5.54
N VAL A 81 10.54 -6.97 -5.07
CA VAL A 81 9.56 -7.65 -5.94
C VAL A 81 8.70 -6.61 -6.65
N LEU A 82 8.13 -5.65 -5.91
CA LEU A 82 7.35 -4.53 -6.46
C LEU A 82 8.17 -3.64 -7.38
N GLY A 83 9.44 -3.38 -7.06
CA GLY A 83 10.35 -2.60 -7.90
C GLY A 83 10.71 -3.32 -9.20
N LYS A 84 10.63 -4.67 -9.22
CA LYS A 84 10.77 -5.45 -10.45
C LYS A 84 9.49 -5.45 -11.30
N THR A 85 8.32 -5.41 -10.69
CA THR A 85 7.04 -5.20 -11.41
C THR A 85 6.84 -3.74 -11.81
N LYS A 86 7.43 -2.78 -11.09
CA LYS A 86 7.50 -1.36 -11.44
C LYS A 86 8.62 -1.10 -12.44
N LYS A 87 8.58 -1.82 -13.55
CA LYS A 87 9.33 -1.53 -14.77
C LYS A 87 8.40 -0.99 -15.86
N GLU A 88 7.39 -0.23 -15.45
CA GLU A 88 6.51 0.57 -16.29
C GLU A 88 5.84 1.57 -15.36
N ASP A 89 6.51 2.70 -15.16
CA ASP A 89 5.95 4.01 -14.81
C ASP A 89 7.09 5.01 -14.99
N GLY A 90 7.60 5.04 -16.24
CA GLY A 90 8.38 6.16 -16.71
C GLY A 90 7.46 7.35 -16.84
N ILE A 91 7.27 8.08 -15.75
CA ILE A 91 6.69 9.41 -15.78
C ILE A 91 7.44 10.24 -14.73
N LEU A 92 8.38 11.03 -15.26
CA LEU A 92 8.72 12.34 -14.70
C LEU A 92 7.45 13.16 -14.52
#